data_AF-A0A7K5H3I3-F1
#
_entry.id   AF-A0A7K5H3I3-F1
#
_cell.length_a   1.000
_cell.length_b   1.000
_cell.length_c   1.000
_cell.angle_alpha   90.00
_cell.angle_beta   90.00
_cell.angle_gamma   90.00
#
_symmetry.space_group_name_H-M   'P 1'
#
loop_
_entity.id
_entity.type
_entity.pdbx_description
1 polymer ?
#
loop_
_entity_poly.entity_id
_entity_poly.type
_entity_poly.pdbx_seq_one_letter_code
_entity_poly.pdbx_strand_id
1 'polypeptide(L)'
;KDSPLLLQQIDALQLSIKHLKNENNQLKGTRMKMELASLTPLQVPKISLPKNRQGEGLATQTLYRKTSQLLETLYQMSANAKVVDMKQTKSGRSYANAQPWGHGAVLVTLWCSPPPQDDTMREMVQQQLGAHVPTNFGVFPSSSFLKAKQEEEAGMAYYGKVTFPCPPGHSQAHRLLLTPELLHSLQTHFVS
;
A
#
# COMPACT_ATOMS: atom_id res chain seq x y z
N LYS A 1 -3.53 -39.02 -52.47
CA LYS A 1 -3.83 -38.74 -51.05
C LYS A 1 -2.50 -38.86 -50.33
N ASP A 2 -1.94 -37.76 -49.87
CA ASP A 2 -0.66 -37.78 -49.16
C ASP A 2 -0.77 -38.63 -47.89
N SER A 3 0.32 -39.33 -47.54
CA SER A 3 0.34 -40.24 -46.40
C SER A 3 0.13 -39.44 -45.10
N PRO A 4 -0.84 -39.80 -44.24
CA PRO A 4 -1.15 -39.05 -43.03
C PRO A 4 0.03 -38.98 -42.06
N LEU A 5 0.92 -39.97 -42.11
CA LEU A 5 2.15 -40.00 -41.33
C LEU A 5 3.15 -38.90 -41.75
N LEU A 6 3.22 -38.58 -43.04
CA LEU A 6 4.09 -37.53 -43.55
C LEU A 6 3.61 -36.15 -43.13
N LEU A 7 2.30 -35.91 -43.15
CA LEU A 7 1.72 -34.65 -42.67
C LEU A 7 2.02 -34.43 -41.18
N GLN A 8 1.84 -35.48 -40.36
CA GLN A 8 2.17 -35.41 -38.93
C GLN A 8 3.66 -35.15 -38.68
N GLN A 9 4.55 -35.72 -39.50
CA GLN A 9 5.98 -35.48 -39.40
C GLN A 9 6.35 -34.05 -39.80
N ILE A 10 5.71 -33.51 -40.84
CA ILE A 10 5.88 -32.11 -41.26
C ILE A 10 5.46 -31.17 -40.14
N ASP A 11 4.32 -31.42 -39.49
CA ASP A 11 3.83 -30.58 -38.38
C ASP A 11 4.78 -30.62 -37.18
N ALA A 12 5.30 -31.79 -36.82
CA ALA A 12 6.27 -31.94 -35.73
C ALA A 12 7.60 -31.19 -36.03
N LEU A 13 8.06 -31.24 -37.27
CA LEU A 13 9.26 -30.51 -37.70
C LEU A 13 9.03 -29.00 -37.72
N GLN A 14 7.86 -28.54 -38.19
CA GLN A 14 7.50 -27.12 -38.14
C GLN A 14 7.48 -26.58 -36.71
N LEU A 15 6.93 -27.34 -35.76
CA LEU A 15 6.94 -26.98 -34.34
C LEU A 15 8.38 -26.90 -33.80
N SER A 16 9.22 -27.86 -34.14
CA SER A 16 10.63 -27.89 -33.72
C SER A 16 11.42 -26.71 -34.27
N ILE A 17 11.23 -26.36 -35.55
CA ILE A 17 11.86 -25.20 -36.18
C ILE A 17 11.38 -23.91 -35.51
N LYS A 18 10.10 -23.78 -35.20
CA LYS A 18 9.55 -22.63 -34.48
C LYS A 18 10.18 -22.49 -33.09
N HIS A 19 10.34 -23.58 -32.37
CA HIS A 19 11.01 -23.59 -31.06
C HIS A 19 12.47 -23.14 -31.18
N LEU A 20 13.25 -23.76 -32.08
CA LEU A 20 14.65 -23.39 -32.31
C LEU A 20 14.81 -21.92 -32.75
N LYS A 21 13.91 -21.43 -33.61
CA LYS A 21 13.88 -20.02 -34.02
C LYS A 21 13.64 -19.10 -32.83
N ASN A 22 12.71 -19.45 -31.94
CA ASN A 22 12.44 -18.67 -30.75
C ASN A 22 13.62 -18.64 -29.78
N GLU A 23 14.27 -19.77 -29.53
CA GLU A 23 15.48 -19.83 -28.71
C GLU A 23 16.61 -18.99 -29.32
N ASN A 24 16.83 -19.12 -30.63
CA ASN A 24 17.85 -18.35 -31.32
C ASN A 24 17.58 -16.84 -31.24
N ASN A 25 16.31 -16.43 -31.37
CA ASN A 25 15.89 -15.05 -31.21
C ASN A 25 16.09 -14.55 -29.77
N GLN A 26 15.80 -15.38 -28.77
CA GLN A 26 16.07 -15.04 -27.37
C GLN A 26 17.56 -14.83 -27.15
N LEU A 27 18.40 -15.78 -27.59
CA LEU A 27 19.86 -15.71 -27.47
C LEU A 27 20.44 -14.46 -28.15
N LYS A 28 20.03 -14.19 -29.40
CA LYS A 28 20.44 -12.99 -30.14
C LYS A 28 19.96 -11.70 -29.47
N GLY A 29 18.78 -11.71 -28.86
CA GLY A 29 18.18 -10.57 -28.19
C GLY A 29 18.63 -10.37 -26.72
N THR A 30 19.41 -11.28 -26.14
CA THR A 30 19.79 -11.24 -24.72
C THR A 30 20.49 -9.94 -24.33
N ARG A 31 21.52 -9.54 -25.08
CA ARG A 31 22.30 -8.33 -24.78
C ARG A 31 21.43 -7.08 -24.81
N MET A 32 20.63 -6.90 -25.86
CA MET A 32 19.71 -5.77 -25.98
C MET A 32 18.67 -5.78 -24.85
N LYS A 33 18.16 -6.97 -24.47
CA LYS A 33 17.22 -7.11 -23.37
C LYS A 33 17.86 -6.75 -22.02
N MET A 34 19.13 -7.09 -21.79
CA MET A 34 19.88 -6.72 -20.59
C MET A 34 20.13 -5.21 -20.53
N GLU A 35 20.57 -4.60 -21.64
CA GLU A 35 20.76 -3.15 -21.73
C GLU A 35 19.46 -2.40 -21.42
N LEU A 36 18.33 -2.85 -21.98
CA LEU A 36 17.02 -2.26 -21.67
C LEU A 36 16.56 -2.52 -20.23
N ALA A 37 16.82 -3.71 -19.68
CA ALA A 37 16.47 -4.06 -18.30
C ALA A 37 17.34 -3.36 -17.25
N SER A 38 18.51 -2.84 -17.64
CA SER A 38 19.36 -2.03 -16.76
C SER A 38 18.80 -0.63 -16.51
N LEU A 39 17.86 -0.17 -17.34
CA LEU A 39 17.19 1.11 -17.19
C LEU A 39 16.09 1.01 -16.13
N THR A 40 15.86 2.10 -15.41
CA THR A 40 14.78 2.17 -14.41
C THR A 40 13.40 2.07 -15.08
N PRO A 41 12.50 1.19 -14.60
CA PRO A 41 11.19 1.03 -15.21
C PRO A 41 10.35 2.30 -15.04
N LEU A 42 9.78 2.78 -16.15
CA LEU A 42 8.91 3.96 -16.15
C LEU A 42 7.49 3.54 -15.76
N GLN A 43 7.08 3.89 -14.54
CA GLN A 43 5.69 3.75 -14.09
C GLN A 43 4.98 5.09 -14.25
N VAL A 44 3.99 5.15 -15.13
CA VAL A 44 3.18 6.35 -15.31
C VAL A 44 2.10 6.43 -14.21
N PRO A 45 2.03 7.52 -13.43
CA PRO A 45 0.95 7.72 -12.49
C PRO A 45 -0.40 7.70 -13.23
N LYS A 46 -1.39 6.99 -12.69
CA LYS A 46 -2.76 7.01 -13.22
C LYS A 46 -3.38 8.37 -12.89
N ILE A 47 -3.26 9.33 -13.79
CA ILE A 47 -3.95 10.62 -13.68
C ILE A 47 -5.41 10.37 -14.07
N SER A 48 -6.27 10.07 -13.10
CA SER A 48 -7.71 9.99 -13.34
C SER A 48 -8.28 11.40 -13.49
N LEU A 49 -9.03 11.63 -14.58
CA LEU A 49 -9.94 12.77 -14.68
C LEU A 49 -10.93 12.72 -13.50
N PRO A 50 -11.35 13.86 -12.93
CA PRO A 50 -12.10 13.94 -11.66
C PRO A 50 -13.42 13.15 -11.59
N LYS A 51 -13.89 12.57 -12.70
CA LYS A 51 -15.13 11.78 -12.80
C LYS A 51 -14.94 10.26 -12.65
N ASN A 52 -13.71 9.73 -12.68
CA ASN A 52 -13.47 8.28 -12.65
C ASN A 52 -12.65 7.84 -11.42
N ARG A 53 -13.28 7.90 -10.24
CA ARG A 53 -12.84 7.23 -9.01
C ARG A 53 -13.47 5.83 -8.86
N GLN A 54 -13.72 5.13 -9.96
CA GLN A 54 -14.36 3.79 -9.93
C GLN A 54 -13.35 2.62 -9.92
N GLY A 55 -12.05 2.90 -9.75
CA GLY A 55 -11.00 1.88 -9.77
C GLY A 55 -10.63 1.25 -8.42
N GLU A 56 -11.21 1.73 -7.31
CA GLU A 56 -11.01 1.11 -6.00
C GLU A 56 -11.86 -0.15 -5.89
N GLY A 57 -11.26 -1.26 -5.43
CA GLY A 57 -11.96 -2.53 -5.27
C GLY A 57 -13.23 -2.37 -4.43
N LEU A 58 -14.28 -3.13 -4.76
CA LEU A 58 -15.56 -3.12 -4.04
C LEU A 58 -15.41 -3.34 -2.53
N ALA A 59 -14.39 -4.12 -2.13
CA ALA A 59 -14.01 -4.35 -0.74
C ALA A 59 -13.46 -3.06 -0.09
N THR A 60 -12.51 -2.38 -0.75
CA THR A 60 -11.96 -1.09 -0.32
C THR A 60 -13.05 -0.03 -0.16
N GLN A 61 -13.99 0.06 -1.10
CA GLN A 61 -15.11 1.02 -1.03
C GLN A 61 -16.07 0.72 0.12
N THR A 62 -16.36 -0.56 0.38
CA THR A 62 -17.22 -0.97 1.49
C THR A 62 -16.57 -0.67 2.84
N LEU A 63 -15.26 -0.96 2.98
CA LEU A 63 -14.47 -0.62 4.16
C LEU A 63 -14.41 0.89 4.38
N TYR A 64 -14.20 1.67 3.32
CA TYR A 64 -14.19 3.13 3.38
C TYR A 64 -15.53 3.68 3.90
N ARG A 65 -16.66 3.18 3.37
CA ARG A 65 -18.00 3.60 3.82
C ARG A 65 -18.22 3.27 5.31
N LYS A 66 -17.89 2.05 5.74
CA LYS A 66 -18.01 1.62 7.14
C LYS A 66 -17.16 2.50 8.06
N THR A 67 -15.92 2.76 7.68
CA THR A 67 -14.97 3.56 8.48
C THR A 67 -15.44 5.02 8.58
N SER A 68 -15.96 5.59 7.49
CA SER A 68 -16.49 6.96 7.47
C SER A 68 -17.73 7.12 8.36
N GLN A 69 -18.66 6.17 8.31
CA GLN A 69 -19.86 6.15 9.17
C GLN A 69 -19.50 6.01 10.65
N LEU A 70 -18.51 5.16 10.96
CA LEU A 70 -18.00 4.99 12.32
C LEU A 70 -17.35 6.28 12.84
N LEU A 71 -16.53 6.92 12.00
CA LEU A 71 -15.86 8.18 12.32
C LEU A 71 -16.87 9.31 12.58
N GLU A 72 -17.91 9.42 11.75
CA GLU A 72 -19.00 10.40 11.95
C GLU A 72 -19.74 10.14 13.26
N THR A 73 -20.07 8.87 13.55
CA THR A 73 -20.74 8.48 14.80
C THR A 73 -19.88 8.81 16.02
N LEU A 74 -18.57 8.52 15.96
CA LEU A 74 -17.61 8.85 17.02
C LEU A 74 -17.49 10.36 17.21
N TYR A 75 -17.40 11.15 16.14
CA TYR A 75 -17.36 12.60 16.23
C TYR A 75 -18.64 13.17 16.85
N GLN A 76 -19.81 12.66 16.45
CA GLN A 76 -21.07 13.09 17.03
C GLN A 76 -21.14 12.75 18.52
N MET A 77 -20.66 11.58 18.94
CA MET A 77 -20.62 11.22 20.36
C MET A 77 -19.60 12.06 21.14
N SER A 78 -18.42 12.32 20.59
CA SER A 78 -17.41 13.17 21.25
C SER A 78 -17.87 14.63 21.39
N ALA A 79 -18.60 15.14 20.40
CA ALA A 79 -19.12 16.51 20.40
C ALA A 79 -20.36 16.68 21.30
N ASN A 80 -21.14 15.62 21.54
CA ASN A 80 -22.36 15.66 22.34
C ASN A 80 -22.22 15.04 23.74
N ALA A 81 -21.00 14.99 24.28
CA ALA A 81 -20.79 14.54 25.66
C ALA A 81 -21.49 15.50 26.64
N LYS A 82 -22.56 15.03 27.30
CA LYS A 82 -23.35 15.81 28.27
C LYS A 82 -23.23 15.21 29.66
N VAL A 83 -23.03 16.07 30.65
CA VAL A 83 -23.12 15.70 32.06
C VAL A 83 -24.58 15.40 32.39
N VAL A 84 -24.83 14.27 33.06
CA VAL A 84 -26.19 13.86 33.45
C VAL A 84 -26.63 14.70 34.65
N ASP A 85 -27.75 15.43 34.49
CA ASP A 85 -28.33 16.23 35.57
C ASP A 85 -29.01 15.31 36.60
N MET A 86 -28.59 15.42 37.86
CA MET A 86 -29.14 14.65 38.98
C MET A 86 -30.39 15.30 39.59
N LYS A 87 -30.74 16.53 39.18
CA LYS A 87 -31.92 17.25 39.70
C LYS A 87 -33.18 16.85 38.94
N GLN A 88 -33.84 15.79 39.41
CA GLN A 88 -35.13 15.33 38.88
C GLN A 88 -36.21 16.43 38.93
N THR A 89 -36.38 17.18 37.85
CA THR A 89 -37.44 18.22 37.75
C THR A 89 -38.32 18.07 36.50
N LYS A 90 -38.09 17.06 35.66
CA LYS A 90 -38.97 16.76 34.51
C LYS A 90 -39.37 15.28 34.48
N SER A 91 -40.63 15.03 34.82
CA SER A 91 -41.33 13.73 34.80
C SER A 91 -41.52 13.21 33.36
N GLY A 92 -40.44 12.81 32.70
CA GLY A 92 -40.53 12.28 31.33
C GLY A 92 -39.34 11.45 30.82
N ARG A 93 -38.25 11.30 31.58
CA ARG A 93 -37.16 10.38 31.20
C ARG A 93 -36.72 9.55 32.38
N SER A 94 -36.95 8.25 32.21
CA SER A 94 -36.33 7.10 32.84
C SER A 94 -35.07 7.44 33.66
N TYR A 95 -35.16 7.19 34.97
CA TYR A 95 -34.08 6.86 35.91
C TYR A 95 -32.72 7.55 35.64
N ALA A 96 -32.36 8.55 36.45
CA ALA A 96 -31.08 9.27 36.40
C ALA A 96 -29.84 8.33 36.44
N ASN A 97 -30.01 7.11 36.96
CA ASN A 97 -29.04 6.02 37.00
C ASN A 97 -29.04 5.10 35.77
N ALA A 98 -29.88 5.32 34.75
CA ALA A 98 -29.93 4.53 33.52
C ALA A 98 -29.38 5.28 32.29
N GLN A 99 -29.46 6.61 32.29
CA GLN A 99 -28.94 7.47 31.20
C GLN A 99 -27.41 7.37 31.01
N PRO A 100 -26.56 7.41 32.04
CA PRO A 100 -25.11 7.24 31.88
C PRO A 100 -24.73 5.86 31.33
N TRP A 101 -25.46 4.83 31.76
CA TRP A 101 -25.22 3.43 31.39
C TRP A 101 -25.61 3.15 29.95
N GLY A 102 -26.68 3.79 29.44
CA GLY A 102 -27.05 3.71 28.03
C GLY A 102 -25.96 4.25 27.10
N HIS A 103 -25.36 5.40 27.44
CA HIS A 103 -24.27 5.97 26.63
C HIS A 103 -22.95 5.20 26.75
N GLY A 104 -22.62 4.71 27.95
CA GLY A 104 -21.45 3.85 28.17
C GLY A 104 -21.57 2.50 27.45
N ALA A 105 -22.76 1.88 27.44
CA ALA A 105 -23.01 0.63 26.73
C ALA A 105 -22.84 0.79 25.22
N VAL A 106 -23.32 1.88 24.62
CA VAL A 106 -23.13 2.17 23.19
C VAL A 106 -21.63 2.31 22.88
N LEU A 107 -20.86 3.01 23.72
CA LEU A 107 -19.41 3.11 23.55
C LEU A 107 -18.77 1.72 23.62
N VAL A 108 -19.05 0.93 24.64
CA VAL A 108 -18.49 -0.42 24.80
C VAL A 108 -18.85 -1.32 23.62
N THR A 109 -20.07 -1.25 23.08
CA THR A 109 -20.42 -2.02 21.86
C THR A 109 -19.65 -1.57 20.63
N LEU A 110 -19.32 -0.27 20.53
CA LEU A 110 -18.50 0.26 19.46
C LEU A 110 -17.03 -0.19 19.59
N TRP A 111 -16.50 -0.17 20.82
CA TRP A 111 -15.13 -0.59 21.13
C TRP A 111 -14.92 -2.11 21.08
N CYS A 112 -15.96 -2.90 21.41
CA CYS A 112 -15.95 -4.36 21.32
C CYS A 112 -16.25 -4.90 19.92
N SER A 113 -16.71 -4.05 18.98
CA SER A 113 -16.75 -4.43 17.57
C SER A 113 -15.29 -4.55 17.07
N PRO A 114 -14.95 -5.59 16.28
CA PRO A 114 -13.57 -5.79 15.83
C PRO A 114 -13.09 -4.52 15.11
N PRO A 115 -11.88 -4.03 15.44
CA PRO A 115 -11.40 -2.78 14.88
C PRO A 115 -11.31 -2.91 13.35
N PRO A 116 -11.82 -1.94 12.57
CA PRO A 116 -11.69 -1.94 11.11
C PRO A 116 -10.22 -1.90 10.65
N GLN A 117 -9.29 -1.67 11.58
CA GLN A 117 -7.86 -1.66 11.36
C GLN A 117 -7.31 -3.01 10.86
N ASP A 118 -7.82 -4.13 11.36
CA ASP A 118 -7.39 -5.46 10.90
C ASP A 118 -7.88 -5.76 9.48
N ASP A 119 -9.15 -5.46 9.19
CA ASP A 119 -9.72 -5.59 7.85
C ASP A 119 -9.05 -4.65 6.85
N THR A 120 -8.70 -3.43 7.28
CA THR A 120 -7.98 -2.45 6.46
C THR A 120 -6.57 -2.92 6.18
N MET A 121 -5.86 -3.45 7.19
CA MET A 121 -4.53 -4.02 7.00
C MET A 121 -4.58 -5.21 6.04
N ARG A 122 -5.55 -6.11 6.18
CA ARG A 122 -5.75 -7.26 5.27
C ARG A 122 -6.00 -6.79 3.83
N GLU A 123 -6.87 -5.80 3.64
CA GLU A 123 -7.15 -5.23 2.32
C GLU A 123 -5.90 -4.58 1.71
N MET A 124 -5.16 -3.78 2.49
CA MET A 124 -3.90 -3.16 2.03
C MET A 124 -2.88 -4.19 1.57
N VAL A 125 -2.73 -5.27 2.34
CA VAL A 125 -1.82 -6.38 2.05
C VAL A 125 -2.24 -7.16 0.79
N GLN A 126 -3.53 -7.22 0.48
CA GLN A 126 -4.03 -7.83 -0.76
C GLN A 126 -3.80 -6.93 -1.99
N GLN A 127 -3.92 -5.61 -1.84
CA GLN A 127 -3.73 -4.66 -2.94
C GLN A 127 -2.25 -4.53 -3.36
N GLN A 128 -1.31 -4.67 -2.42
CA GLN A 128 0.11 -4.50 -2.69
C GLN A 128 0.80 -5.82 -3.11
N LEU A 129 1.37 -5.83 -4.32
CA LEU A 129 2.13 -6.97 -4.83
C LEU A 129 3.31 -7.28 -3.90
N GLY A 130 3.41 -8.55 -3.46
CA GLY A 130 4.48 -9.02 -2.58
C GLY A 130 4.33 -8.63 -1.10
N ALA A 131 3.23 -8.00 -0.70
CA ALA A 131 2.99 -7.63 0.70
C ALA A 131 2.53 -8.77 1.60
N HIS A 132 2.11 -9.91 1.03
CA HIS A 132 1.64 -11.08 1.80
C HIS A 132 2.55 -12.30 1.66
N VAL A 133 2.53 -13.16 2.67
CA VAL A 133 3.18 -14.48 2.63
C VAL A 133 2.24 -15.47 1.92
N PRO A 134 2.73 -16.28 0.97
CA PRO A 134 1.90 -17.30 0.31
C PRO A 134 1.55 -18.40 1.32
N THR A 135 0.32 -18.39 1.83
CA THR A 135 -0.19 -19.41 2.77
C THR A 135 -1.60 -19.84 2.39
N ASN A 136 -1.95 -21.08 2.74
CA ASN A 136 -3.27 -21.65 2.42
C ASN A 136 -4.36 -21.30 3.45
N PHE A 137 -3.96 -20.72 4.60
CA PHE A 137 -4.85 -20.49 5.75
C PHE A 137 -5.44 -19.09 5.79
N GLY A 138 -4.89 -18.13 5.03
CA GLY A 138 -5.38 -16.77 5.00
C GLY A 138 -4.36 -15.77 4.49
N VAL A 139 -4.70 -14.49 4.62
CA VAL A 139 -3.82 -13.37 4.26
C VAL A 139 -3.05 -12.93 5.48
N PHE A 140 -1.72 -13.07 5.42
CA PHE A 140 -0.80 -12.63 6.44
C PHE A 140 0.21 -11.65 5.85
N PRO A 141 0.49 -10.52 6.52
CA PRO A 141 1.48 -9.55 6.06
C PRO A 141 2.89 -10.14 6.10
N SER A 142 3.73 -9.77 5.14
CA SER A 142 5.14 -10.11 5.15
C SER A 142 5.91 -9.25 6.16
N SER A 143 7.02 -9.79 6.70
CA SER A 143 7.85 -9.03 7.64
C SER A 143 8.40 -7.74 7.02
N SER A 144 8.80 -7.79 5.74
CA SER A 144 9.29 -6.62 5.02
C SER A 144 8.22 -5.55 4.86
N PHE A 145 6.96 -5.95 4.63
CA PHE A 145 5.85 -5.00 4.54
C PHE A 145 5.60 -4.28 5.87
N LEU A 146 5.60 -5.01 7.00
CA LEU A 146 5.42 -4.42 8.32
C LEU A 146 6.55 -3.45 8.68
N LYS A 147 7.81 -3.82 8.37
CA LYS A 147 8.97 -2.94 8.58
C LYS A 147 8.87 -1.67 7.73
N ALA A 148 8.54 -1.81 6.46
CA ALA A 148 8.37 -0.66 5.56
C ALA A 148 7.25 0.28 6.03
N LYS A 149 6.14 -0.27 6.56
CA LYS A 149 5.06 0.55 7.15
C LYS A 149 5.48 1.28 8.41
N GLN A 150 6.26 0.63 9.27
CA GLN A 150 6.82 1.28 10.45
C GLN A 150 7.80 2.40 10.07
N GLU A 151 8.62 2.21 9.04
CA GLU A 151 9.53 3.24 8.52
C GLU A 151 8.75 4.40 7.87
N GLU A 152 7.63 4.13 7.20
CA GLU A 152 6.72 5.15 6.68
C GLU A 152 6.14 6.03 7.80
N GLU A 153 5.72 5.42 8.91
CA GLU A 153 5.20 6.14 10.09
C GLU A 153 6.30 6.91 10.85
N ALA A 154 7.48 6.33 10.99
CA ALA A 154 8.63 6.97 11.63
C ALA A 154 9.22 8.12 10.79
N GLY A 155 8.95 8.12 9.48
CA GLY A 155 9.45 9.10 8.53
C GLY A 155 10.91 8.84 8.12
N MET A 156 11.46 9.77 7.33
CA MET A 156 12.78 9.60 6.71
C MET A 156 13.91 9.63 7.75
N ALA A 157 14.71 8.57 7.80
CA ALA A 157 15.87 8.49 8.68
C ALA A 157 16.97 9.50 8.28
N TYR A 158 17.52 10.19 9.27
CA TYR A 158 18.64 11.11 9.07
C TYR A 158 19.97 10.36 9.03
N TYR A 159 20.65 10.39 7.90
CA TYR A 159 21.92 9.68 7.70
C TYR A 159 23.18 10.53 7.97
N GLY A 160 23.14 11.84 7.75
CA GLY A 160 24.33 12.68 7.96
C GLY A 160 24.25 14.10 7.40
N LYS A 161 25.37 14.83 7.47
CA LYS A 161 25.53 16.21 6.98
C LYS A 161 26.76 16.31 6.10
N VAL A 162 26.59 16.91 4.92
CA VAL A 162 27.69 17.33 4.05
C VAL A 162 27.73 18.85 4.06
N THR A 163 28.93 19.42 4.25
CA THR A 163 29.14 20.86 4.29
C THR A 163 29.99 21.30 3.12
N PHE A 164 29.57 22.37 2.45
CA PHE A 164 30.30 23.00 1.36
C PHE A 164 30.88 24.34 1.82
N PRO A 165 32.04 24.76 1.31
CA PRO A 165 32.57 26.09 1.59
C PRO A 165 31.67 27.14 0.92
N CYS A 166 31.13 28.05 1.73
CA CYS A 166 30.26 29.13 1.25
C CYS A 166 30.74 30.49 1.79
N PRO A 167 30.57 31.58 1.03
CA PRO A 167 30.89 32.92 1.51
C PRO A 167 30.00 33.32 2.71
N PRO A 168 30.49 34.21 3.58
CA PRO A 168 29.73 34.65 4.76
C PRO A 168 28.37 35.22 4.34
N GLY A 169 27.32 34.85 5.08
CA GLY A 169 25.93 35.26 4.82
C GLY A 169 25.13 34.36 3.86
N HIS A 170 25.75 33.37 3.21
CA HIS A 170 25.09 32.49 2.23
C HIS A 170 24.86 31.05 2.71
N SER A 171 24.96 30.80 4.01
CA SER A 171 24.77 29.45 4.56
C SER A 171 23.30 29.02 4.46
N GLN A 172 22.99 28.10 3.55
CA GLN A 172 21.67 27.49 3.44
C GLN A 172 21.71 26.00 3.79
N ALA A 173 20.82 25.59 4.69
CA ALA A 173 20.62 24.19 5.02
C ALA A 173 19.58 23.58 4.08
N HIS A 174 19.99 22.57 3.31
CA HIS A 174 19.10 21.81 2.44
C HIS A 174 18.87 20.41 3.00
N ARG A 175 17.60 19.97 3.02
CA ARG A 175 17.23 18.59 3.33
C ARG A 175 17.12 17.83 2.02
N LEU A 176 18.06 16.91 1.79
CA LEU A 176 18.09 16.09 0.59
C LEU A 176 17.56 14.69 0.91
N LEU A 177 16.70 14.17 0.04
CA LEU A 177 16.24 12.79 0.07
C LEU A 177 16.99 12.03 -1.01
N LEU A 178 17.74 11.01 -0.59
CA LEU A 178 18.56 10.20 -1.48
C LEU A 178 18.10 8.74 -1.38
N THR A 179 18.02 8.07 -2.52
CA THR A 179 17.88 6.62 -2.54
C THR A 179 19.23 5.96 -2.19
N PRO A 180 19.24 4.70 -1.72
CA PRO A 180 20.48 4.01 -1.37
C PRO A 180 21.52 3.99 -2.48
N GLU A 181 21.08 3.89 -3.74
CA GLU A 181 21.95 3.87 -4.92
C GLU A 181 22.64 5.23 -5.14
N LEU A 182 21.89 6.32 -5.00
CA LEU A 182 22.42 7.68 -5.11
C LEU A 182 23.37 8.00 -3.95
N LEU A 183 23.05 7.53 -2.74
CA LEU A 183 23.92 7.70 -1.58
C LEU A 183 25.26 6.98 -1.77
N HIS A 184 25.24 5.74 -2.28
CA HIS A 184 26.46 5.01 -2.59
C HIS A 184 27.28 5.70 -3.69
N SER A 185 26.63 6.17 -4.77
CA SER A 185 27.29 6.93 -5.83
C SER A 185 27.96 8.21 -5.29
N LEU A 186 27.24 8.95 -4.44
CA LEU A 186 27.77 10.15 -3.78
C LEU A 186 28.99 9.80 -2.91
N GLN A 187 28.90 8.73 -2.12
CA GLN A 187 30.04 8.28 -1.30
C GLN A 187 31.25 7.94 -2.17
N THR A 188 31.08 7.21 -3.27
CA THR A 188 32.20 6.88 -4.18
C THR A 188 32.85 8.12 -4.78
N HIS A 189 32.08 9.17 -5.06
CA HIS A 189 32.59 10.41 -5.63
C HIS A 189 33.35 11.29 -4.62
N PHE A 190 33.04 11.18 -3.32
CA PHE A 190 33.74 11.93 -2.27
C PHE A 190 34.94 11.19 -1.67
N VAL A 191 35.02 9.87 -1.85
CA VAL A 191 36.11 9.03 -1.31
C VAL A 191 37.23 8.81 -2.35
N SER A 192 36.96 8.99 -3.65
CA SER A 192 37.98 8.95 -4.71
C SER A 192 38.75 10.25 -4.83
#